data_AF-A0A6H9SCY5-F1
#
_entry.id   AF-A0A6H9SCY5-F1
#
_cell.length_a   1.000
_cell.length_b   1.000
_cell.length_c   1.000
_cell.angle_alpha   90.00
_cell.angle_beta   90.00
_cell.angle_gamma   90.00
#
_symmetry.space_group_name_H-M   'P 1'
#
loop_
_entity.id
_entity.type
_entity.pdbx_description
1 polymer ?
#
loop_
_entity_poly.entity_id
_entity_poly.type
_entity_poly.pdbx_seq_one_letter_code
_entity_poly.pdbx_strand_id
1 'polypeptide(L)'
;MAEQAPLQIITPTIAGGASIATLGNSLGPVGTRGAASFELPLPVSSARHLTPDLALQYNSQNGNGLFGIGMQLSVPSISRKTSNGVPHYGEDDVM
;
A
#
# COMPACT_ATOMS: atom_id res chain seq x y z
N MET A 1 22.00 14.26 -34.47
CA MET A 1 22.27 15.27 -33.43
C MET A 1 21.16 15.13 -32.40
N ALA A 2 21.41 14.40 -31.32
CA ALA A 2 20.38 14.10 -30.31
C ALA A 2 20.23 15.32 -29.38
N GLU A 3 19.00 15.78 -29.22
CA GLU A 3 18.62 16.87 -28.32
C GLU A 3 18.73 16.37 -26.87
N GLN A 4 19.67 16.91 -26.11
CA GLN A 4 19.87 16.57 -24.70
C GLN A 4 18.82 17.31 -23.87
N ALA A 5 17.97 16.57 -23.15
CA ALA A 5 17.00 17.15 -22.24
C ALA A 5 17.69 18.04 -21.19
N PRO A 6 17.09 19.19 -20.79
CA PRO A 6 17.73 20.13 -19.88
C PRO A 6 17.91 19.51 -18.48
N LEU A 7 19.14 19.55 -17.98
CA LEU A 7 19.48 19.10 -16.62
C LEU A 7 18.96 20.11 -15.59
N GLN A 8 18.18 19.63 -14.63
CA GLN A 8 17.65 20.44 -13.52
C GLN A 8 18.72 20.62 -12.44
N ILE A 9 19.16 21.87 -12.21
CA ILE A 9 20.08 22.22 -11.10
C ILE A 9 19.22 22.57 -9.88
N ILE A 10 19.28 21.75 -8.83
CA ILE A 10 18.52 21.96 -7.60
C ILE A 10 19.45 22.64 -6.56
N THR A 11 19.15 23.88 -6.18
CA THR A 11 19.91 24.60 -5.15
C THR A 11 19.39 24.27 -3.74
N PRO A 12 20.28 24.10 -2.73
CA PRO A 12 19.83 23.85 -1.37
C PRO A 12 19.02 25.03 -0.83
N THR A 13 17.86 24.75 -0.24
CA THR A 13 16.98 25.74 0.35
C THR A 13 16.29 25.16 1.59
N ILE A 14 15.91 26.02 2.53
CA ILE A 14 15.08 25.65 3.69
C ILE A 14 13.65 26.07 3.35
N ALA A 15 12.76 25.10 3.15
CA ALA A 15 11.35 25.38 2.92
C ALA A 15 10.65 25.76 4.23
N GLY A 16 9.94 26.89 4.25
CA GLY A 16 9.14 27.35 5.38
C GLY A 16 7.67 27.51 4.98
N GLY A 17 6.80 26.67 5.54
CA GLY A 17 5.35 26.75 5.35
C GLY A 17 4.63 26.02 6.47
N ALA A 18 3.56 26.61 7.00
CA ALA A 18 2.72 26.00 8.03
C ALA A 18 1.34 25.71 7.43
N SER A 19 0.99 24.44 7.30
CA SER A 19 -0.35 23.98 6.91
C SER A 19 -0.64 22.69 7.64
N ILE A 20 -1.84 22.57 8.21
CA ILE A 20 -2.28 21.33 8.86
C ILE A 20 -2.87 20.45 7.76
N ALA A 21 -2.11 19.44 7.33
CA ALA A 21 -2.63 18.37 6.50
C ALA A 21 -3.08 17.23 7.41
N THR A 22 -4.39 16.99 7.50
CA THR A 22 -4.92 15.73 8.02
C THR A 22 -4.61 14.63 7.01
N LEU A 23 -4.17 13.45 7.49
CA LEU A 23 -4.04 12.24 6.68
C LEU A 23 -5.33 12.04 5.90
N GLY A 24 -5.26 12.07 4.56
CA GLY A 24 -6.41 12.12 3.67
C GLY A 24 -7.39 10.99 3.97
N ASN A 25 -8.49 11.31 4.64
CA ASN A 25 -9.38 10.34 5.26
C ASN A 25 -10.59 10.05 4.36
N SER A 26 -10.37 9.59 3.12
CA SER A 26 -11.48 9.19 2.26
C SER A 26 -11.84 7.72 2.47
N LEU A 27 -13.09 7.46 2.81
CA LEU A 27 -13.67 6.12 2.67
C LEU A 27 -13.57 5.71 1.19
N GLY A 28 -13.13 4.48 0.93
CA GLY A 28 -13.03 3.97 -0.41
C GLY A 28 -14.41 3.82 -1.07
N PRO A 29 -14.49 3.89 -2.42
CA PRO A 29 -15.76 3.75 -3.12
C PRO A 29 -16.36 2.36 -2.87
N VAL A 30 -17.70 2.30 -2.84
CA VAL A 30 -18.43 1.02 -2.76
C VAL A 30 -18.27 0.30 -4.11
N GLY A 31 -17.41 -0.71 -4.14
CA GLY A 31 -17.17 -1.54 -5.32
C GLY A 31 -18.25 -2.60 -5.54
N THR A 32 -18.11 -3.41 -6.60
CA THR A 32 -19.05 -4.48 -6.98
C THR A 32 -19.24 -5.57 -5.91
N ARG A 33 -18.30 -5.68 -4.96
CA ARG A 33 -18.36 -6.60 -3.82
C ARG A 33 -19.15 -6.06 -2.63
N GLY A 34 -19.59 -4.80 -2.66
CA GLY A 34 -20.35 -4.17 -1.57
C GLY A 34 -19.57 -3.98 -0.26
N ALA A 35 -18.25 -4.14 -0.26
CA ALA A 35 -17.42 -3.97 0.93
C ALA A 35 -17.23 -2.49 1.28
N ALA A 36 -17.25 -2.16 2.56
CA ALA A 36 -16.68 -0.91 3.03
C ALA A 36 -15.15 -1.04 3.01
N SER A 37 -14.47 -0.02 2.49
CA SER A 37 -13.01 0.03 2.43
C SER A 37 -12.48 1.36 2.94
N PHE A 38 -11.29 1.32 3.52
CA PHE A 38 -10.59 2.50 4.00
C PHE A 38 -9.09 2.24 3.94
N GLU A 39 -8.29 3.27 3.64
CA GLU A 39 -6.84 3.16 3.55
C GLU A 39 -6.19 4.31 4.33
N LEU A 40 -5.22 3.96 5.18
CA LEU A 40 -4.42 4.90 5.95
C LEU A 40 -2.94 4.73 5.57
N PRO A 41 -2.38 5.62 4.72
CA PRO A 41 -0.97 5.61 4.39
C PRO A 41 -0.11 5.82 5.64
N LEU A 42 0.96 5.02 5.77
CA LEU A 42 1.88 5.16 6.89
C LEU A 42 2.84 6.33 6.64
N PRO A 43 3.10 7.20 7.64
CA PRO A 43 4.02 8.32 7.50
C PRO A 43 5.47 7.84 7.55
N VAL A 44 5.92 7.19 6.48
CA VAL A 44 7.32 6.78 6.29
C VAL A 44 8.11 7.90 5.63
N SER A 45 9.31 8.16 6.13
CA SER A 45 10.20 9.15 5.51
C SER A 45 10.64 8.67 4.13
N SER A 46 10.61 9.57 3.14
CA SER A 46 11.12 9.26 1.81
C SER A 46 12.62 8.96 1.87
N ALA A 47 13.00 7.79 1.38
CA ALA A 47 14.39 7.41 1.18
C ALA A 47 14.93 7.99 -0.14
N ARG A 48 16.17 7.63 -0.51
CA ARG A 48 16.82 8.12 -1.73
C ARG A 48 15.99 7.88 -3.00
N HIS A 49 15.57 6.63 -3.22
CA HIS A 49 14.79 6.22 -4.41
C HIS A 49 13.83 5.05 -4.17
N LEU A 50 14.01 4.32 -3.06
CA LEU A 50 13.22 3.13 -2.74
C LEU A 50 12.61 3.34 -1.37
N THR A 51 11.35 3.75 -1.35
CA THR A 51 10.54 3.86 -0.13
C THR A 51 9.42 2.83 -0.28
N PRO A 52 9.19 1.96 0.72
CA PRO A 52 8.08 1.02 0.64
C PRO A 52 6.76 1.78 0.73
N ASP A 53 5.87 1.50 -0.19
CA ASP A 53 4.51 2.03 -0.16
C ASP A 53 3.69 1.20 0.83
N LEU A 54 3.57 1.70 2.06
CA LEU A 54 2.90 1.01 3.15
C LEU A 54 1.65 1.78 3.56
N ALA A 55 0.53 1.06 3.58
CA ALA A 55 -0.75 1.55 4.07
C ALA A 55 -1.45 0.48 4.91
N LEU A 56 -2.15 0.96 5.93
CA LEU A 56 -3.07 0.15 6.71
C LEU A 56 -4.43 0.16 6.02
N GLN A 57 -4.83 -0.98 5.48
CA GLN A 57 -6.07 -1.15 4.73
C GLN A 57 -7.12 -1.80 5.63
N TYR A 58 -8.34 -1.26 5.57
CA TYR A 58 -9.53 -1.85 6.13
C TYR A 58 -10.45 -2.37 5.01
N ASN A 59 -10.98 -3.57 5.21
CA ASN A 59 -12.06 -4.14 4.40
C ASN A 59 -13.05 -4.85 5.34
N SER A 60 -14.33 -4.51 5.25
CA SER A 60 -15.37 -5.08 6.11
C SER A 60 -15.58 -6.60 5.94
N GLN A 61 -15.07 -7.20 4.86
CA GLN A 61 -15.13 -8.64 4.60
C GLN A 61 -13.85 -9.38 5.01
N ASN A 62 -12.81 -8.66 5.46
CA ASN A 62 -11.60 -9.30 5.94
C ASN A 62 -11.78 -9.83 7.36
N GLY A 63 -11.05 -10.92 7.66
CA GLY A 63 -11.04 -11.55 8.97
C GLY A 63 -10.20 -10.81 10.00
N ASN A 64 -9.87 -11.51 11.09
CA ASN A 64 -8.98 -11.00 12.12
C ASN A 64 -7.50 -11.11 11.70
N GLY A 65 -6.69 -10.13 12.10
CA GLY A 65 -5.27 -10.09 11.81
C GLY A 65 -4.48 -9.32 12.88
N LEU A 66 -3.20 -9.08 12.61
CA LEU A 66 -2.28 -8.42 13.55
C LEU A 66 -2.70 -7.00 13.95
N PHE A 67 -3.47 -6.33 13.09
CA PHE A 67 -3.94 -4.95 13.30
C PHE A 67 -5.42 -4.89 13.68
N GLY A 68 -6.03 -6.03 14.02
CA GLY A 68 -7.45 -6.14 14.35
C GLY A 68 -8.31 -6.71 13.22
N ILE A 69 -9.63 -6.71 13.45
CA ILE A 69 -10.61 -7.26 12.51
C ILE A 69 -10.78 -6.34 11.31
N GLY A 70 -10.74 -6.92 10.12
CA GLY A 70 -10.90 -6.19 8.86
C GLY A 70 -9.65 -5.41 8.44
N MET A 71 -8.61 -5.37 9.27
CA MET A 71 -7.42 -4.54 9.06
C MET A 71 -6.20 -5.37 8.64
N GLN A 72 -5.45 -4.88 7.65
CA GLN A 72 -4.23 -5.51 7.15
C GLN A 72 -3.22 -4.48 6.65
N LEU A 73 -1.93 -4.83 6.66
CA LEU A 73 -0.86 -4.04 6.07
C LEU A 73 -0.66 -4.42 4.59
N SER A 74 -0.45 -3.43 3.72
CA SER A 74 -0.23 -3.58 2.26
C SER A 74 1.13 -4.21 1.88
N VAL A 75 1.42 -5.42 2.36
CA VAL A 75 2.69 -6.10 2.04
C VAL A 75 2.47 -7.14 0.95
N PRO A 76 3.18 -7.07 -0.20
CA PRO A 76 3.08 -8.10 -1.23
C PRO A 76 3.61 -9.42 -0.69
N SER A 77 2.87 -10.50 -0.94
CA SER A 77 3.25 -11.85 -0.54
C SER A 77 2.83 -12.86 -1.60
N ILE A 78 3.51 -14.00 -1.59
CA ILE A 78 3.17 -15.17 -2.40
C ILE A 78 2.83 -16.28 -1.41
N SER A 79 1.70 -16.95 -1.61
CA SER A 79 1.19 -18.02 -0.74
C SER A 79 0.69 -19.18 -1.58
N ARG A 80 0.62 -20.39 -1.02
CA ARG A 80 -0.03 -21.53 -1.67
C ARG A 80 -1.55 -21.39 -1.59
N LYS A 81 -2.26 -21.76 -2.65
CA LYS A 81 -3.72 -21.70 -2.70
C LYS A 81 -4.34 -22.70 -1.73
N THR A 82 -5.13 -22.21 -0.78
CA THR A 82 -5.86 -23.05 0.19
C THR A 82 -7.37 -23.07 -0.04
N SER A 83 -7.90 -22.28 -0.99
CA SER A 83 -9.34 -22.16 -1.24
C SER A 83 -9.97 -23.42 -1.84
N ASN A 84 -9.18 -24.34 -2.40
CA ASN A 84 -9.64 -25.58 -3.02
C ASN A 84 -9.19 -26.85 -2.25
N GLY A 85 -8.74 -26.72 -1.01
CA GLY A 85 -8.23 -27.83 -0.21
C GLY A 85 -6.91 -27.50 0.49
N VAL A 86 -6.38 -28.49 1.20
CA VAL A 86 -5.10 -28.35 1.92
C VAL A 86 -3.94 -28.58 0.94
N PRO A 87 -2.95 -27.67 0.86
CA PRO A 87 -1.75 -27.88 0.06
C PRO A 87 -0.98 -29.13 0.50
N HIS A 88 -0.58 -29.97 -0.46
CA HIS A 88 0.21 -31.19 -0.18
C HIS A 88 1.72 -30.94 -0.26
N TYR A 89 2.14 -29.73 -0.63
CA TYR A 89 3.53 -29.33 -0.83
C TYR A 89 4.26 -30.15 -1.91
N GLY A 90 3.51 -30.70 -2.87
CA GLY A 90 4.04 -31.35 -4.07
C GLY A 90 4.08 -30.43 -5.29
N GLU A 91 4.40 -31.02 -6.44
CA GLU A 91 4.49 -30.34 -7.75
C GLU A 91 3.11 -29.88 -8.27
N ASP A 92 2.03 -30.54 -7.83
CA ASP A 92 0.65 -30.25 -8.26
C ASP A 92 0.03 -29.04 -7.54
N ASP A 93 0.65 -28.57 -6.45
CA ASP A 93 0.16 -27.43 -5.70
C ASP A 93 0.39 -26.12 -6.46
N VAL A 94 -0.61 -25.26 -6.45
CA VAL A 94 -0.55 -23.94 -7.09
C VAL A 94 -0.47 -22.82 -6.05
N MET A 95 0.08 -21.69 -6.48
CA MET A 95 0.05 -20.42 -5.75
C MET A 95 -1.32 -19.75 -5.89
#